data_AF-A0A855KDK1-F1
#
_entry.id   AF-A0A855KDK1-F1
#
_cell.length_a   1.000
_cell.length_b   1.000
_cell.length_c   1.000
_cell.angle_alpha   90.00
_cell.angle_beta   90.00
_cell.angle_gamma   90.00
#
_symmetry.space_group_name_H-M   'P 1'
#
loop_
_entity.id
_entity.type
_entity.pdbx_description
1 polymer ?
#
loop_
_entity_poly.entity_id
_entity_poly.type
_entity_poly.pdbx_seq_one_letter_code
_entity_poly.pdbx_strand_id
1 'polypeptide(L)'
;MSNSASIDGYLHVEGFDKFEREAFDKRKIRAGMRKVGLLITQKAQMNLALGGGQDGYPTTRTGATVESISFKVSRSGFLVRISPTKTTAMEDFYPAYLHYGVKKGKRLGKLAPGKGKGKSNRRAKGARAAALAERASGEWRIKPRDNYMADALQDSASQVQSILSSAFSAALG
;
A
#
# COMPACT_ATOMS: atom_id res chain seq x y z
N MET A 1 -4.13 18.43 14.11
CA MET A 1 -3.70 17.05 13.82
C MET A 1 -3.57 16.92 12.32
N SER A 2 -2.37 17.09 11.78
CA SER A 2 -2.09 16.92 10.36
C SER A 2 -2.38 15.47 9.96
N ASN A 3 -3.25 15.26 8.98
CA ASN A 3 -3.29 14.00 8.24
C ASN A 3 -2.06 13.95 7.32
N SER A 4 -0.87 13.86 7.90
CA SER A 4 0.29 13.35 7.20
C SER A 4 0.25 11.84 7.37
N ALA A 5 -0.61 11.17 6.61
CA ALA A 5 -0.31 9.78 6.30
C ALA A 5 0.98 9.84 5.47
N SER A 6 2.14 9.66 6.12
CA SER A 6 3.37 9.40 5.39
C SER A 6 3.08 8.18 4.51
N ILE A 7 3.22 8.35 3.21
CA ILE A 7 3.10 7.22 2.30
C ILE A 7 4.43 6.49 2.44
N ASP A 8 4.49 5.48 3.31
CA ASP A 8 5.69 4.65 3.57
C ASP A 8 6.07 3.75 2.36
N GLY A 9 5.69 4.14 1.14
CA GLY A 9 5.92 3.43 -0.11
C GLY A 9 6.10 4.36 -1.31
N TYR A 10 6.51 5.61 -1.07
CA TYR A 10 6.77 6.61 -2.11
C TYR A 10 8.22 7.06 -2.06
N LEU A 11 8.91 6.95 -3.19
CA LEU A 11 10.26 7.46 -3.38
C LEU A 11 10.25 8.43 -4.55
N HIS A 12 10.58 9.69 -4.27
CA HIS A 12 10.83 10.72 -5.29
C HIS A 12 12.32 10.83 -5.54
N VAL A 13 12.71 10.97 -6.81
CA VAL A 13 14.11 11.22 -7.18
C VAL A 13 14.22 12.68 -7.60
N GLU A 14 14.89 13.46 -6.76
CA GLU A 14 15.11 14.89 -6.95
C GLU A 14 16.14 15.17 -8.06
N GLY A 15 16.22 16.43 -8.49
CA GLY A 15 17.24 16.92 -9.44
C GLY A 15 16.78 16.99 -10.90
N PHE A 16 15.61 16.43 -11.21
CA PHE A 16 15.03 16.44 -12.56
C PHE A 16 13.73 17.26 -12.68
N ASP A 17 13.29 17.88 -11.58
CA ASP A 17 12.00 18.58 -11.49
C ASP A 17 11.95 19.88 -12.31
N LYS A 18 13.10 20.42 -12.70
CA LYS A 18 13.21 21.66 -13.49
C LYS A 18 13.05 21.45 -15.00
N PHE A 19 13.07 20.20 -15.47
CA PHE A 19 12.97 19.88 -16.89
C PHE A 19 11.53 19.55 -17.25
N GLU A 20 11.06 20.10 -18.37
CA GLU A 20 9.79 19.67 -18.93
C GLU A 20 9.87 18.20 -19.38
N ARG A 21 8.76 17.46 -19.25
CA ARG A 21 8.71 16.03 -19.59
C ARG A 21 9.08 15.73 -21.06
N GLU A 22 9.00 16.74 -21.92
CA GLU A 22 9.32 16.66 -23.34
C GLU A 22 10.83 16.71 -23.61
N ALA A 23 11.63 17.22 -22.66
CA ALA A 23 13.09 17.26 -22.76
C ALA A 23 13.75 15.89 -22.62
N PHE A 24 13.00 14.85 -22.25
CA PHE A 24 13.54 13.52 -22.01
C PHE A 24 13.16 12.51 -23.09
N ASP A 25 14.12 11.66 -23.45
CA ASP A 25 13.83 10.44 -24.20
C ASP A 25 13.02 9.45 -23.33
N LYS A 26 11.71 9.40 -23.59
CA LYS A 26 10.76 8.52 -22.90
C LYS A 26 11.15 7.04 -23.00
N ARG A 27 11.86 6.60 -24.06
CA ARG A 27 12.28 5.19 -24.18
C ARG A 27 13.31 4.86 -23.11
N LYS A 28 14.29 5.73 -22.90
CA LYS A 28 15.34 5.58 -21.89
C LYS A 28 14.77 5.65 -20.47
N ILE A 29 13.89 6.62 -20.20
CA ILE A 29 13.20 6.70 -18.90
C ILE A 29 12.40 5.43 -18.62
N ARG A 30 11.59 4.97 -19.59
CA ARG A 30 10.80 3.75 -19.42
C ARG A 30 11.68 2.52 -19.19
N ALA A 31 12.86 2.44 -19.80
CA ALA A 31 13.81 1.36 -19.55
C ALA A 31 14.30 1.37 -18.10
N GLY A 32 14.74 2.52 -17.57
CA GLY A 32 15.15 2.66 -16.17
C GLY A 32 14.03 2.32 -15.19
N MET A 33 12.83 2.83 -15.47
CA MET A 33 11.62 2.56 -14.68
C MET A 33 11.24 1.07 -14.67
N ARG A 34 11.31 0.37 -15.81
CA ARG A 34 11.09 -1.08 -15.85
C ARG A 34 12.14 -1.84 -15.01
N LYS A 35 13.40 -1.41 -15.04
CA LYS A 35 14.47 -2.02 -14.24
C LYS A 35 14.20 -1.90 -12.75
N VAL A 36 13.76 -0.73 -12.29
CA VAL A 36 13.33 -0.51 -10.89
C VAL A 36 12.10 -1.34 -10.54
N GLY A 37 11.08 -1.35 -11.41
CA GLY A 37 9.87 -2.13 -11.20
C GLY A 37 10.18 -3.63 -11.03
N LEU A 38 11.06 -4.16 -11.86
CA LEU A 38 11.51 -5.55 -11.76
C LEU A 38 12.25 -5.82 -10.44
N LEU A 39 13.21 -4.97 -10.08
CA LEU A 39 14.00 -5.10 -8.85
C LEU A 39 13.09 -5.16 -7.60
N ILE A 40 12.18 -4.20 -7.46
CA ILE A 40 11.28 -4.12 -6.31
C ILE A 40 10.31 -5.30 -6.31
N THR A 41 9.78 -5.68 -7.47
CA THR A 41 8.85 -6.82 -7.58
C THR A 41 9.52 -8.12 -7.14
N GLN A 42 10.73 -8.40 -7.63
CA GLN A 42 11.47 -9.61 -7.26
C GLN A 42 11.78 -9.66 -5.76
N LYS A 43 12.22 -8.54 -5.18
CA LYS A 43 12.46 -8.46 -3.73
C LYS A 43 11.18 -8.61 -2.92
N ALA A 44 10.08 -7.96 -3.32
CA ALA A 44 8.79 -8.09 -2.62
C ALA A 44 8.26 -9.53 -2.68
N GLN A 45 8.40 -10.20 -3.83
CA GLN A 45 8.06 -11.62 -4.01
C GLN A 45 8.91 -12.51 -3.12
N MET A 46 10.23 -12.27 -3.07
CA MET A 46 11.16 -13.00 -2.22
C MET A 46 10.84 -12.80 -0.74
N ASN A 47 10.60 -11.56 -0.30
CA ASN A 47 10.25 -11.24 1.08
C ASN A 47 8.95 -11.93 1.50
N LEU A 48 7.93 -11.98 0.62
CA LEU A 48 6.71 -12.73 0.89
C LEU A 48 6.94 -14.25 0.91
N ALA A 49 7.74 -14.78 -0.01
CA ALA A 49 7.99 -16.21 -0.11
C ALA A 49 8.79 -16.75 1.08
N LEU A 50 9.81 -16.00 1.53
CA LEU A 50 10.71 -16.40 2.62
C LEU A 50 10.22 -15.96 4.01
N GLY A 51 9.59 -14.78 4.09
CA GLY A 51 9.10 -14.18 5.34
C GLY A 51 7.62 -14.45 5.63
N GLY A 52 6.96 -15.27 4.82
CA GLY A 52 5.54 -15.59 4.95
C GLY A 52 5.21 -16.20 6.32
N GLY A 53 4.42 -15.48 7.13
CA GLY A 53 3.97 -15.96 8.45
C GLY A 53 4.72 -15.37 9.66
N GLN A 54 5.65 -14.44 9.46
CA GLN A 54 6.15 -13.58 10.55
C GLN A 54 5.03 -12.65 11.08
N ASP A 55 5.19 -12.16 12.32
CA ASP A 55 4.21 -11.24 12.90
C ASP A 55 4.06 -10.00 12.00
N GLY A 56 2.82 -9.51 11.84
CA GLY A 56 2.51 -8.39 10.93
C GLY A 56 2.32 -8.75 9.45
N TYR A 57 2.79 -9.91 8.97
CA TYR A 57 2.74 -10.27 7.55
C TYR A 57 1.74 -11.39 7.20
N PRO A 58 1.20 -11.43 5.96
CA PRO A 58 0.41 -12.56 5.50
C PRO A 58 1.27 -13.81 5.24
N THR A 59 0.73 -14.98 5.56
CA THR A 59 1.35 -16.28 5.24
C THR A 59 1.08 -16.68 3.79
N THR A 60 2.04 -17.36 3.17
CA THR A 60 1.91 -17.96 1.84
C THR A 60 1.33 -19.37 1.97
N ARG A 61 0.21 -19.63 1.28
CA ARG A 61 -0.40 -20.98 1.24
C ARG A 61 -0.23 -21.67 -0.10
N THR A 62 -0.55 -20.98 -1.18
CA THR A 62 -0.60 -21.55 -2.54
C THR A 62 0.37 -20.86 -3.52
N GLY A 63 1.11 -19.84 -3.08
CA GLY A 63 1.99 -19.05 -3.96
C GLY A 63 1.28 -18.01 -4.84
N ALA A 64 -0.05 -18.12 -5.04
CA ALA A 64 -0.80 -17.21 -5.91
C ALA A 64 -0.61 -15.73 -5.56
N THR A 65 -0.51 -15.38 -4.27
CA THR A 65 -0.25 -14.01 -3.83
C THR A 65 1.14 -13.51 -4.24
N VAL A 66 2.16 -14.38 -4.22
CA VAL A 66 3.53 -14.05 -4.68
C VAL A 66 3.48 -13.69 -6.16
N GLU A 67 2.88 -14.55 -6.97
CA GLU A 67 2.77 -14.35 -8.42
C GLU A 67 1.93 -13.13 -8.79
N SER A 68 1.00 -12.73 -7.93
CA SER A 68 0.16 -11.55 -8.15
C SER A 68 0.92 -10.23 -8.09
N ILE A 69 2.06 -10.17 -7.38
CA ILE A 69 2.83 -8.94 -7.24
C ILE A 69 3.48 -8.64 -8.59
N SER A 70 3.07 -7.54 -9.21
CA SER A 70 3.59 -7.09 -10.49
C SER A 70 3.84 -5.58 -10.49
N PHE A 71 4.53 -5.10 -11.52
CA PHE A 71 4.76 -3.68 -11.72
C PHE A 71 4.13 -3.19 -13.03
N LYS A 72 3.70 -1.92 -13.02
CA LYS A 72 3.18 -1.22 -14.19
C LYS A 72 3.82 0.15 -14.29
N VAL A 73 4.48 0.39 -15.43
CA VAL A 73 5.00 1.72 -15.77
C VAL A 73 3.85 2.57 -16.32
N SER A 74 3.75 3.81 -15.87
CA SER A 74 2.78 4.79 -16.34
C SER A 74 2.91 5.04 -17.84
N ARG A 75 1.85 5.58 -18.47
CA ARG A 75 1.88 5.93 -19.89
C ARG A 75 2.93 7.02 -20.20
N SER A 76 3.06 8.01 -19.32
CA SER A 76 4.06 9.08 -19.45
C SER A 76 5.49 8.54 -19.29
N GLY A 77 5.67 7.44 -18.57
CA GLY A 77 6.96 6.81 -18.32
C GLY A 77 7.63 7.26 -17.02
N PHE A 78 7.11 8.28 -16.33
CA PHE A 78 7.74 8.88 -15.15
C PHE A 78 7.24 8.32 -13.81
N LEU A 79 6.58 7.17 -13.83
CA LEU A 79 6.06 6.54 -12.62
C LEU A 79 6.02 5.03 -12.82
N VAL A 80 6.40 4.28 -11.79
CA VAL A 80 6.20 2.83 -11.70
C VAL A 80 5.33 2.57 -10.48
N ARG A 81 4.25 1.82 -10.69
CA ARG A 81 3.42 1.29 -9.62
C ARG A 81 3.77 -0.17 -9.42
N ILE A 82 4.03 -0.57 -8.18
CA ILE A 82 4.13 -1.98 -7.77
C ILE A 82 2.86 -2.30 -6.98
N SER A 83 2.14 -3.33 -7.38
CA SER A 83 0.93 -3.76 -6.67
C SER A 83 0.53 -5.19 -7.04
N PRO A 84 -0.21 -5.88 -6.16
CA PRO A 84 -0.89 -7.12 -6.53
C PRO A 84 -1.91 -6.88 -7.65
N THR A 85 -2.01 -7.82 -8.58
CA THR A 85 -3.00 -7.87 -9.66
C THR A 85 -3.75 -9.19 -9.65
N LYS A 86 -5.04 -9.19 -10.00
CA LYS A 86 -5.82 -10.44 -10.11
C LYS A 86 -5.19 -11.35 -11.16
N THR A 87 -4.82 -12.56 -10.76
CA THR A 87 -4.32 -13.61 -11.66
C THR A 87 -5.42 -14.63 -11.97
N THR A 88 -5.19 -15.49 -12.96
CA THR A 88 -6.09 -16.59 -13.30
C THR A 88 -6.21 -17.63 -12.20
N ALA A 89 -5.20 -17.76 -11.34
CA ALA A 89 -5.22 -18.63 -10.16
C ALA A 89 -6.09 -18.09 -9.01
N MET A 90 -6.65 -16.87 -9.14
CA MET A 90 -7.48 -16.22 -8.14
C MET A 90 -8.93 -16.10 -8.62
N GLU A 91 -9.85 -16.80 -7.95
CA GLU A 91 -11.29 -16.62 -8.15
C GLU A 91 -11.70 -15.18 -7.86
N ASP A 92 -11.30 -14.66 -6.70
CA ASP A 92 -11.51 -13.29 -6.27
C ASP A 92 -10.19 -12.54 -6.02
N PHE A 93 -10.19 -11.24 -6.34
CA PHE A 93 -9.04 -10.39 -6.04
C PHE A 93 -9.05 -9.99 -4.57
N TYR A 94 -8.25 -10.68 -3.76
CA TYR A 94 -8.09 -10.36 -2.34
C TYR A 94 -6.62 -10.29 -1.94
N PRO A 95 -5.92 -9.17 -2.21
CA PRO A 95 -4.55 -9.00 -1.74
C PRO A 95 -4.54 -8.98 -0.21
N ALA A 96 -3.76 -9.87 0.39
CA ALA A 96 -3.70 -10.06 1.85
C ALA A 96 -2.93 -8.95 2.60
N TYR A 97 -2.90 -7.72 2.06
CA TYR A 97 -2.14 -6.59 2.61
C TYR A 97 -3.07 -5.46 3.02
N LEU A 98 -3.27 -5.30 4.33
CA LEU A 98 -3.99 -4.17 4.91
C LEU A 98 -2.98 -3.24 5.56
N HIS A 99 -2.14 -2.60 4.75
CA HIS A 99 -1.03 -1.77 5.25
C HIS A 99 -1.49 -0.66 6.20
N TYR A 100 -2.62 -0.02 5.90
CA TYR A 100 -3.21 1.00 6.76
C TYR A 100 -4.28 0.47 7.73
N GLY A 101 -4.51 -0.84 7.73
CA GLY A 101 -5.56 -1.49 8.51
C GLY A 101 -6.99 -1.10 8.09
N VAL A 102 -7.97 -1.52 8.87
CA VAL A 102 -9.38 -1.19 8.67
C VAL A 102 -9.99 -0.74 10.00
N LYS A 103 -10.54 0.46 10.06
CA LYS A 103 -11.26 0.95 11.25
C LYS A 103 -12.66 0.32 11.35
N LYS A 104 -13.20 0.19 12.56
CA LYS A 104 -14.54 -0.39 12.82
C LYS A 104 -15.71 0.42 12.26
N GLY A 105 -15.45 1.65 11.83
CA GLY A 105 -16.41 2.52 11.15
C GLY A 105 -17.50 3.07 12.08
N LYS A 106 -18.35 3.93 11.53
CA LYS A 106 -19.37 4.69 12.28
C LYS A 106 -20.65 3.90 12.56
N ARG A 107 -20.79 2.66 12.07
CA ARG A 107 -22.03 1.89 12.23
C ARG A 107 -22.07 1.19 13.58
N LEU A 108 -22.81 1.78 14.52
CA LEU A 108 -23.08 1.16 15.82
C LEU A 108 -24.11 0.03 15.69
N GLY A 109 -23.84 -1.13 16.29
CA GLY A 109 -24.80 -2.23 16.40
C GLY A 109 -25.99 -1.89 17.31
N LYS A 110 -26.93 -2.82 17.48
CA LYS A 110 -27.95 -2.71 18.53
C LYS A 110 -27.29 -2.83 19.90
N LEU A 111 -27.86 -2.19 20.93
CA LEU A 111 -27.44 -2.44 22.30
C LEU A 111 -27.80 -3.87 22.70
N ALA A 112 -27.01 -4.47 23.60
CA ALA A 112 -27.40 -5.72 24.24
C ALA A 112 -28.73 -5.53 25.01
N PRO A 113 -29.57 -6.58 25.15
CA PRO A 113 -30.81 -6.50 25.92
C PRO A 113 -30.57 -5.94 27.34
N GLY A 114 -31.43 -5.03 27.79
CA GLY A 114 -31.34 -4.42 29.13
C GLY A 114 -30.29 -3.31 29.30
N LYS A 115 -29.48 -2.99 28.29
CA LYS A 115 -28.47 -1.91 28.35
C LYS A 115 -28.98 -0.54 27.88
N GLY A 116 -30.19 -0.48 27.32
CA GLY A 116 -30.85 0.72 26.83
C GLY A 116 -32.07 1.11 27.66
N LYS A 117 -32.68 2.24 27.30
CA LYS A 117 -33.85 2.80 27.97
C LYS A 117 -35.15 2.16 27.45
N GLY A 118 -35.94 1.64 28.39
CA GLY A 118 -37.28 1.09 28.18
C GLY A 118 -37.32 -0.17 27.30
N LYS A 119 -38.54 -0.62 26.97
CA LYS A 119 -38.80 -1.81 26.14
C LYS A 119 -38.16 -1.74 24.75
N SER A 120 -37.94 -0.53 24.23
CA SER A 120 -37.30 -0.29 22.92
C SER A 120 -35.77 -0.39 22.93
N ASN A 121 -35.14 -0.59 24.11
CA ASN A 121 -33.70 -0.69 24.29
C ASN A 121 -32.90 0.46 23.64
N ARG A 122 -33.45 1.69 23.71
CA ARG A 122 -32.88 2.87 23.05
C ARG A 122 -31.67 3.41 23.81
N ARG A 123 -30.65 3.89 23.10
CA ARG A 123 -29.51 4.59 23.71
C ARG A 123 -29.95 5.86 24.45
N ALA A 124 -29.26 6.20 25.53
CA ALA A 124 -29.44 7.49 26.21
C ALA A 124 -29.04 8.67 25.29
N LYS A 125 -29.55 9.88 25.59
CA LYS A 125 -29.14 11.12 24.92
C LYS A 125 -27.63 11.31 25.10
N GLY A 126 -26.91 11.70 24.04
CA GLY A 126 -25.45 11.85 24.06
C GLY A 126 -24.65 10.55 23.95
N ALA A 127 -25.16 9.41 24.44
CA ALA A 127 -24.44 8.13 24.43
C ALA A 127 -24.09 7.63 23.02
N ARG A 128 -24.91 7.97 22.01
CA ARG A 128 -24.58 7.67 20.61
C ARG A 128 -23.36 8.47 20.13
N ALA A 129 -23.32 9.78 20.43
CA ALA A 129 -22.22 10.63 20.02
C ALA A 129 -20.92 10.23 20.71
N ALA A 130 -20.97 9.93 22.01
CA ALA A 130 -19.85 9.40 22.78
C ALA A 130 -19.30 8.09 22.18
N ALA A 131 -20.17 7.10 21.91
CA ALA A 131 -19.76 5.83 21.32
C ALA A 131 -19.19 5.97 19.89
N LEU A 132 -19.64 6.98 19.13
CA LEU A 132 -19.06 7.29 17.82
C LEU A 132 -17.69 7.96 17.94
N ALA A 133 -17.52 8.85 18.91
CA ALA A 133 -16.24 9.51 19.19
C ALA A 133 -15.18 8.49 19.65
N GLU A 134 -15.54 7.57 20.54
CA GLU A 134 -14.68 6.49 21.01
C GLU A 134 -14.24 5.54 19.87
N ARG A 135 -15.17 5.21 18.96
CA ARG A 135 -14.83 4.42 17.77
C ARG A 135 -13.92 5.17 16.80
N ALA A 136 -14.12 6.47 16.67
CA ALA A 136 -13.27 7.30 15.83
C ALA A 136 -11.84 7.40 16.41
N SER A 137 -11.69 7.38 17.73
CA SER A 137 -10.41 7.58 18.40
C SER A 137 -9.49 6.35 18.46
N GLY A 138 -9.96 5.11 18.21
CA GLY A 138 -9.04 3.97 18.38
C GLY A 138 -9.44 2.61 17.85
N GLU A 139 -10.72 2.34 17.55
CA GLU A 139 -11.14 0.96 17.36
C GLU A 139 -10.83 0.41 15.95
N TRP A 140 -9.82 -0.48 15.87
CA TRP A 140 -9.47 -1.23 14.66
C TRP A 140 -10.41 -2.43 14.48
N ARG A 141 -10.96 -2.60 13.27
CA ARG A 141 -11.58 -3.85 12.83
C ARG A 141 -10.52 -4.87 12.44
N ILE A 142 -9.50 -4.40 11.72
CA ILE A 142 -8.30 -5.16 11.37
C ILE A 142 -7.13 -4.21 11.60
N LYS A 143 -6.12 -4.62 12.37
CA LYS A 143 -4.94 -3.80 12.61
C LYS A 143 -4.13 -3.64 11.30
N PRO A 144 -3.40 -2.53 11.13
CA PRO A 144 -2.36 -2.40 10.10
C PRO A 144 -1.47 -3.64 10.04
N ARG A 145 -1.05 -3.99 8.83
CA ARG A 145 -0.11 -5.07 8.54
C ARG A 145 1.12 -4.50 7.88
N ASP A 146 2.23 -5.21 7.99
CA ASP A 146 3.43 -4.85 7.27
C ASP A 146 3.27 -5.16 5.77
N ASN A 147 4.13 -4.55 4.95
CA ASN A 147 3.97 -4.55 3.51
C ASN A 147 5.30 -4.81 2.82
N TYR A 148 5.47 -6.04 2.35
CA TYR A 148 6.67 -6.47 1.64
C TYR A 148 7.07 -5.60 0.44
N MET A 149 6.13 -4.91 -0.21
CA MET A 149 6.45 -3.99 -1.31
C MET A 149 7.05 -2.67 -0.80
N ALA A 150 6.57 -2.18 0.34
CA ALA A 150 7.11 -1.00 1.00
C ALA A 150 8.51 -1.30 1.54
N ASP A 151 8.66 -2.45 2.21
CA ASP A 151 9.95 -2.91 2.74
C ASP A 151 10.96 -3.12 1.60
N ALA A 152 10.55 -3.78 0.51
CA ALA A 152 11.41 -3.97 -0.66
C ALA A 152 11.83 -2.64 -1.30
N LEU A 153 10.97 -1.62 -1.30
CA LEU A 153 11.34 -0.27 -1.77
C LEU A 153 12.37 0.36 -0.84
N GLN A 154 12.14 0.30 0.48
CA GLN A 154 13.03 0.87 1.48
C GLN A 154 14.41 0.22 1.44
N ASP A 155 14.47 -1.11 1.41
CA ASP A 155 15.71 -1.91 1.32
C ASP A 155 16.47 -1.68 0.00
N SER A 156 15.79 -1.16 -1.02
CA SER A 156 16.36 -0.91 -2.34
C SER A 156 16.55 0.56 -2.65
N ALA A 157 16.26 1.47 -1.71
CA ALA A 157 16.15 2.90 -2.00
C ALA A 157 17.40 3.46 -2.68
N SER A 158 18.59 3.09 -2.19
CA SER A 158 19.88 3.51 -2.78
C SER A 158 20.09 2.98 -4.21
N GLN A 159 19.74 1.71 -4.45
CA GLN A 159 19.82 1.10 -5.78
C GLN A 159 18.82 1.72 -6.74
N VAL A 160 17.59 1.97 -6.29
CA VAL A 160 16.55 2.63 -7.07
C VAL A 160 16.98 4.05 -7.45
N GLN A 161 17.49 4.82 -6.49
CA GLN A 161 18.01 6.17 -6.74
C GLN A 161 19.14 6.14 -7.77
N SER A 162 20.11 5.23 -7.62
CA SER A 162 21.21 5.08 -8.59
C SER A 162 20.73 4.74 -10.01
N ILE A 163 19.82 3.77 -10.13
CA ILE A 163 19.27 3.36 -11.44
C ILE A 163 18.49 4.50 -12.10
N LEU A 164 17.63 5.19 -11.35
CA LEU A 164 16.82 6.27 -11.88
C LEU A 164 17.67 7.49 -12.22
N SER A 165 18.58 7.92 -11.36
CA SER A 165 19.48 9.04 -11.67
C SER A 165 20.28 8.78 -12.94
N SER A 166 20.83 7.56 -13.11
CA SER A 166 21.53 7.18 -14.34
C SER A 166 20.60 7.20 -15.57
N ALA A 167 19.39 6.68 -15.44
CA ALA A 167 18.42 6.63 -16.55
C ALA A 167 17.93 8.01 -16.96
N PHE A 168 17.67 8.91 -16.00
CA PHE A 168 17.25 10.28 -16.27
C PHE A 168 18.38 11.10 -16.87
N SER A 169 19.61 10.99 -16.35
CA SER A 169 20.78 11.64 -16.95
C SER A 169 21.04 11.16 -18.38
N ALA A 170 20.89 9.86 -18.66
CA ALA A 170 21.04 9.33 -20.02
C ALA A 170 19.89 9.75 -20.96
N ALA A 171 18.73 10.09 -20.40
CA ALA A 171 17.55 10.53 -21.14
C ALA A 171 17.55 12.03 -21.44
N LEU A 172 18.35 12.83 -20.71
CA LEU A 172 18.73 14.19 -21.06
C LEU A 172 19.80 14.11 -22.15
N GLY A 173 19.38 14.31 -23.40
CA GLY A 173 20.25 14.37 -24.58
C GLY A 173 19.98 15.64 -25.33
#